data_AF-A0A6I2R8E1-F1
#
_entry.id   AF-A0A6I2R8E1-F1
#
_cell.length_a   1.000
_cell.length_b   1.000
_cell.length_c   1.000
_cell.angle_alpha   90.00
_cell.angle_beta   90.00
_cell.angle_gamma   90.00
#
_symmetry.space_group_name_H-M   'P 1'
#
loop_
_entity.id
_entity.type
_entity.pdbx_description
1 polymer ?
#
loop_
_entity_poly.entity_id
_entity_poly.type
_entity_poly.pdbx_seq_one_letter_code
_entity_poly.pdbx_strand_id
1 'polypeptide(L)'
;MKERVNVCGVPESEWIDGVCYRCGSRCQMSEYGIVSKRAYDYADRHFLLDSGYFWKEHIRIKLEQIGRKKKVPKYLRDEVAFEGGLNFKTLDEFPCGKPFRCCRDSKDGTFQVGDTVWRDEPRPGLPDGLNIAQAAGCLDAEFCEAALEGALFEESFADIPRRNR
;
A
#
# COMPACT_ATOMS: atom_id res chain seq x y z
N MET A 1 20.19 -7.53 -14.17
CA MET A 1 19.66 -7.92 -12.84
C MET A 1 19.09 -6.69 -12.18
N LYS A 2 17.98 -6.81 -11.41
CA LYS A 2 17.54 -5.72 -10.54
C LYS A 2 18.45 -5.71 -9.30
N GLU A 3 19.14 -4.61 -9.04
CA GLU A 3 19.98 -4.48 -7.84
C GLU A 3 19.12 -4.55 -6.57
N ARG A 4 19.57 -5.32 -5.59
CA ARG A 4 18.89 -5.53 -4.32
C ARG A 4 19.73 -5.00 -3.17
N VAL A 5 19.03 -4.49 -2.16
CA VAL A 5 19.59 -4.00 -0.91
C VAL A 5 18.81 -4.59 0.25
N ASN A 6 19.38 -4.57 1.43
CA ASN A 6 18.61 -4.86 2.64
C ASN A 6 17.75 -3.65 3.04
N VAL A 7 16.94 -3.80 4.08
CA VAL A 7 16.11 -2.70 4.62
C VAL A 7 16.90 -1.46 5.03
N CYS A 8 18.22 -1.53 5.28
CA CYS A 8 19.06 -0.37 5.60
C CYS A 8 19.89 0.14 4.40
N GLY A 9 19.61 -0.33 3.19
CA GLY A 9 20.22 0.16 1.95
C GLY A 9 21.57 -0.45 1.59
N VAL A 10 22.07 -1.43 2.34
CA VAL A 10 23.33 -2.13 2.03
C VAL A 10 23.12 -3.09 0.85
N PRO A 11 23.91 -2.95 -0.24
CA PRO A 11 23.83 -3.83 -1.41
C PRO A 11 24.05 -5.30 -1.09
N GLU A 12 23.36 -6.16 -1.82
CA GLU A 12 23.52 -7.61 -1.73
C GLU A 12 24.96 -8.09 -1.99
N SER A 13 25.71 -7.38 -2.84
CA SER A 13 27.12 -7.67 -3.11
C SER A 13 28.06 -7.49 -1.91
N GLU A 14 27.59 -6.81 -0.85
CA GLU A 14 28.36 -6.58 0.39
C GLU A 14 27.99 -7.56 1.51
N TRP A 15 27.07 -8.50 1.27
CA TRP A 15 26.70 -9.51 2.25
C TRP A 15 27.70 -10.67 2.24
N ILE A 16 28.01 -11.20 3.42
CA ILE A 16 28.91 -12.33 3.61
C ILE A 16 28.09 -13.45 4.24
N ASP A 17 28.01 -14.61 3.60
CA ASP A 17 27.23 -15.77 4.05
C ASP A 17 25.76 -15.46 4.40
N GLY A 18 25.12 -14.56 3.64
CA GLY A 18 23.73 -14.14 3.86
C GLY A 18 23.54 -13.21 5.07
N VAL A 19 24.63 -12.65 5.61
CA VAL A 19 24.63 -11.73 6.74
C VAL A 19 25.16 -10.37 6.32
N CYS A 20 24.47 -9.31 6.73
CA CYS A 20 24.97 -7.95 6.58
C CYS A 20 25.99 -7.62 7.69
N TYR A 21 27.26 -7.42 7.34
CA TYR A 21 28.33 -7.14 8.32
C TYR A 21 28.20 -5.75 8.96
N ARG A 22 27.56 -4.79 8.28
CA ARG A 22 27.40 -3.40 8.77
C ARG A 22 26.60 -3.31 10.07
N CYS A 23 25.67 -4.24 10.30
CA CYS A 23 24.91 -4.35 11.56
C CYS A 23 25.56 -5.31 12.59
N GLY A 24 26.75 -5.86 12.29
CA GLY A 24 27.53 -6.68 13.21
C GLY A 24 26.84 -7.98 13.63
N SER A 25 26.47 -8.82 12.64
CA SER A 25 25.84 -10.15 12.75
C SER A 25 24.35 -10.24 13.14
N ARG A 26 23.65 -9.13 13.34
CA ARG A 26 22.28 -9.14 13.89
C ARG A 26 21.14 -9.33 12.87
N CYS A 27 21.39 -9.09 11.58
CA CYS A 27 20.37 -9.23 10.56
C CYS A 27 20.73 -10.39 9.63
N GLN A 28 20.21 -11.59 9.94
CA GLN A 28 20.13 -12.65 8.95
C GLN A 28 19.20 -12.18 7.83
N MET A 29 19.69 -12.15 6.59
CA MET A 29 18.90 -11.69 5.46
C MET A 29 17.90 -12.77 5.06
N SER A 30 16.64 -12.61 5.46
CA SER A 30 15.52 -13.35 4.88
C SER A 30 15.02 -12.63 3.63
N GLU A 31 14.34 -13.33 2.72
CA GLU A 31 13.75 -12.71 1.52
C GLU A 31 12.82 -11.53 1.85
N TYR A 32 12.20 -11.53 3.02
CA TYR A 32 11.35 -10.45 3.51
C TYR A 32 12.12 -9.16 3.86
N GLY A 33 13.42 -9.27 4.15
CA GLY A 33 14.31 -8.15 4.47
C GLY A 33 15.09 -7.60 3.27
N ILE A 34 14.88 -8.17 2.09
CA ILE A 34 15.54 -7.78 0.83
C ILE A 34 14.56 -6.98 -0.01
N VAL A 35 15.01 -5.83 -0.52
CA VAL A 35 14.20 -4.94 -1.33
C VAL A 35 14.94 -4.47 -2.58
N SER A 36 14.21 -4.03 -3.60
CA SER A 36 14.81 -3.36 -4.76
C SER A 36 15.56 -2.09 -4.36
N LYS A 37 16.81 -1.94 -4.82
CA LYS A 37 17.59 -0.71 -4.63
C LYS A 37 16.84 0.52 -5.15
N ARG A 38 16.18 0.38 -6.30
CA ARG A 38 15.42 1.48 -6.92
C ARG A 38 14.26 1.94 -6.03
N ALA A 39 13.60 1.00 -5.34
CA ALA A 39 12.54 1.32 -4.40
C ALA A 39 13.12 2.02 -3.15
N TYR A 40 14.22 1.49 -2.60
CA TYR A 40 14.95 2.11 -1.49
C TYR A 40 15.36 3.55 -1.80
N ASP A 41 16.07 3.78 -2.91
CA ASP A 41 16.53 5.11 -3.32
C ASP A 41 15.38 6.09 -3.53
N TYR A 42 14.21 5.60 -3.99
CA TYR A 42 13.02 6.43 -4.08
C TYR A 42 12.48 6.77 -2.69
N ALA A 43 12.33 5.78 -1.82
CA ALA A 43 11.84 6.01 -0.46
C ALA A 43 12.73 6.97 0.33
N ASP A 44 14.05 6.87 0.19
CA ASP A 44 15.02 7.78 0.81
C ASP A 44 14.84 9.22 0.30
N ARG A 45 14.90 9.43 -1.02
CA ARG A 45 14.72 10.74 -1.66
C ARG A 45 13.39 11.41 -1.35
N HIS A 46 12.37 10.63 -1.02
CA HIS A 46 11.02 11.11 -0.72
C HIS A 46 10.66 11.06 0.77
N PHE A 47 11.63 10.85 1.67
CA PHE A 47 11.47 10.83 3.13
C PHE A 47 10.44 9.80 3.63
N LEU A 48 10.33 8.68 2.91
CA LEU A 48 9.41 7.58 3.24
C LEU A 48 10.03 6.58 4.22
N LEU A 49 11.35 6.53 4.34
CA LEU A 49 12.04 5.68 5.30
C LEU A 49 11.70 6.05 6.75
N ASP A 50 11.78 5.07 7.64
CA ASP A 50 11.69 5.27 9.08
C ASP A 50 13.08 5.07 9.69
N SER A 51 13.65 6.14 10.25
CA SER A 51 15.00 6.12 10.84
C SER A 51 16.07 5.55 9.90
N GLY A 52 15.92 5.73 8.58
CA GLY A 52 16.81 5.19 7.54
C GLY A 52 16.50 3.77 7.05
N TYR A 53 15.42 3.15 7.57
CA TYR A 53 15.01 1.79 7.23
C TYR A 53 13.77 1.75 6.32
N PHE A 54 13.77 0.80 5.38
CA PHE A 54 12.67 0.53 4.47
C PHE A 54 11.66 -0.44 5.09
N TRP A 55 10.83 0.06 6.01
CA TRP A 55 9.74 -0.72 6.57
C TRP A 55 8.51 -0.62 5.67
N LYS A 56 8.13 -1.74 5.03
CA LYS A 56 7.04 -1.78 4.03
C LYS A 56 5.72 -1.24 4.61
N GLU A 57 5.35 -1.67 5.81
CA GLU A 57 4.15 -1.19 6.51
C GLU A 57 4.19 0.33 6.76
N HIS A 58 5.29 0.83 7.32
CA HIS A 58 5.48 2.25 7.57
C HIS A 58 5.36 3.08 6.29
N ILE A 59 5.94 2.59 5.18
CA ILE A 59 5.82 3.25 3.88
C ILE A 59 4.36 3.25 3.42
N ARG A 60 3.61 2.13 3.51
CA ARG A 60 2.18 2.10 3.17
C ARG A 60 1.36 3.12 3.97
N ILE A 61 1.62 3.26 5.28
CA ILE A 61 0.99 4.28 6.14
C ILE A 61 1.30 5.70 5.63
N LYS A 62 2.57 5.99 5.29
CA LYS A 62 2.94 7.29 4.71
C LYS A 62 2.28 7.52 3.34
N LEU A 63 2.16 6.49 2.51
CA LEU A 63 1.48 6.56 1.22
C LEU A 63 0.00 6.91 1.41
N GLU A 64 -0.66 6.40 2.44
CA GLU A 64 -2.03 6.79 2.80
C GLU A 64 -2.15 8.26 3.20
N GLN A 65 -1.23 8.76 4.03
CA GLN A 65 -1.23 10.17 4.44
C GLN A 65 -0.99 11.12 3.26
N ILE A 66 -0.13 10.73 2.32
CA ILE A 66 0.11 11.47 1.08
C ILE A 66 -1.11 11.34 0.14
N GLY A 67 -1.68 10.15 0.09
CA GLY A 67 -2.61 9.63 -0.92
C GLY A 67 -2.24 10.02 -2.35
N ARG A 68 -3.23 10.41 -3.16
CA ARG A 68 -3.08 10.70 -4.59
C ARG A 68 -2.51 12.09 -4.91
N LYS A 69 -2.13 12.89 -3.89
CA LYS A 69 -1.51 14.22 -4.10
C LYS A 69 -0.15 14.15 -4.82
N LYS A 70 0.55 13.02 -4.69
CA LYS A 70 1.82 12.75 -5.39
C LYS A 70 1.70 11.45 -6.16
N LYS A 71 2.17 11.46 -7.41
CA LYS A 71 2.24 10.24 -8.21
C LYS A 71 3.35 9.35 -7.67
N VAL A 72 2.97 8.26 -7.01
CA VAL A 72 3.90 7.22 -6.56
C VAL A 72 4.19 6.26 -7.72
N PRO A 73 5.44 5.86 -7.98
CA PRO A 73 5.73 4.87 -9.02
C PRO A 73 5.24 3.47 -8.67
N LYS A 74 4.76 2.73 -9.69
CA LYS A 74 4.28 1.34 -9.52
C LYS A 74 5.32 0.43 -8.88
N TYR A 75 6.60 0.54 -9.26
CA TYR A 75 7.64 -0.32 -8.68
C TYR A 75 7.82 -0.11 -7.17
N LEU A 76 7.50 1.06 -6.61
CA LEU A 76 7.53 1.26 -5.16
C LEU A 76 6.31 0.59 -4.53
N ARG A 77 5.13 0.81 -5.11
CA ARG A 77 3.87 0.21 -4.62
C ARG A 77 3.93 -1.32 -4.63
N ASP A 78 4.46 -1.91 -5.70
CA ASP A 78 4.68 -3.35 -5.80
C ASP A 78 5.68 -3.84 -4.74
N GLU A 79 6.75 -3.07 -4.45
CA GLU A 79 7.76 -3.44 -3.44
C GLU A 79 7.17 -3.46 -2.02
N VAL A 80 6.27 -2.53 -1.72
CA VAL A 80 5.64 -2.40 -0.39
C VAL A 80 4.29 -3.11 -0.29
N ALA A 81 3.86 -3.82 -1.34
CA ALA A 81 2.61 -4.57 -1.34
C ALA A 81 2.59 -5.64 -0.23
N PHE A 82 1.40 -5.99 0.25
CA PHE A 82 1.21 -6.99 1.29
C PHE A 82 0.21 -8.06 0.87
N GLU A 83 0.71 -9.29 0.65
CA GLU A 83 -0.09 -10.43 0.20
C GLU A 83 -0.99 -11.03 1.29
N GLY A 84 -0.79 -10.66 2.56
CA GLY A 84 -1.61 -11.09 3.69
C GLY A 84 -2.86 -10.24 3.93
N GLY A 85 -3.17 -9.30 3.02
CA GLY A 85 -4.35 -8.44 3.14
C GLY A 85 -5.68 -9.17 2.92
N LEU A 86 -6.76 -8.52 3.32
CA LEU A 86 -8.14 -8.91 3.06
C LEU A 86 -8.47 -8.78 1.58
N ASN A 87 -9.26 -9.73 1.07
CA ASN A 87 -9.73 -9.75 -0.31
C ASN A 87 -11.26 -9.69 -0.29
N PHE A 88 -11.81 -8.68 -0.97
CA PHE A 88 -13.25 -8.51 -1.17
C PHE A 88 -13.50 -8.60 -2.67
N LYS A 89 -14.38 -9.51 -3.10
CA LYS A 89 -14.65 -9.77 -4.52
C LYS A 89 -15.83 -8.96 -5.06
N THR A 90 -16.76 -8.60 -4.19
CA THR A 90 -17.97 -7.87 -4.54
C THR A 90 -18.15 -6.68 -3.63
N LEU A 91 -19.00 -5.73 -4.05
CA LEU A 91 -19.37 -4.59 -3.20
C LEU A 91 -20.00 -5.06 -1.88
N ASP A 92 -20.80 -6.12 -1.91
CA ASP A 92 -21.49 -6.67 -0.73
C ASP A 92 -20.57 -7.32 0.29
N GLU A 93 -19.42 -7.83 -0.14
CA GLU A 93 -18.37 -8.32 0.76
C GLU A 93 -17.61 -7.18 1.45
N PHE A 94 -17.63 -5.97 0.88
CA PHE A 94 -16.89 -4.83 1.41
C PHE A 94 -17.63 -4.23 2.62
N PRO A 95 -17.01 -4.17 3.82
CA PRO A 95 -17.71 -3.73 5.02
C PRO A 95 -18.12 -2.25 4.99
N CYS A 96 -19.34 -1.97 5.45
CA CYS A 96 -19.85 -0.61 5.60
C CYS A 96 -19.24 0.11 6.82
N GLY A 97 -19.13 1.44 6.72
CA GLY A 97 -18.82 2.32 7.85
C GLY A 97 -17.39 2.23 8.38
N LYS A 98 -16.49 1.53 7.68
CA LYS A 98 -15.09 1.35 8.06
C LYS A 98 -14.15 1.65 6.88
N PRO A 99 -13.06 2.39 7.12
CA PRO A 99 -12.04 2.61 6.11
C PRO A 99 -11.02 1.47 6.06
N PHE A 100 -10.61 1.13 4.85
CA PHE A 100 -9.54 0.19 4.57
C PHE A 100 -8.48 0.86 3.71
N ARG A 101 -7.22 0.54 3.97
CA ARG A 101 -6.11 0.96 3.12
C ARG A 101 -5.83 -0.13 2.08
N CYS A 102 -5.79 0.24 0.82
CA CYS A 102 -5.32 -0.63 -0.24
C CYS A 102 -3.84 -0.98 0.01
N CYS A 103 -3.54 -2.26 0.16
CA CYS A 103 -2.19 -2.78 0.42
C CYS A 103 -1.63 -3.61 -0.74
N ARG A 104 -2.42 -3.84 -1.80
CA ARG A 104 -1.97 -4.30 -3.12
C ARG A 104 -2.82 -3.64 -4.20
N ASP A 105 -2.18 -3.08 -5.23
CA ASP A 105 -2.87 -2.45 -6.36
C ASP A 105 -3.94 -3.40 -6.96
N SER A 106 -5.08 -2.87 -7.40
CA SER A 106 -6.00 -3.59 -8.28
C SER A 106 -5.36 -3.84 -9.65
N LYS A 107 -5.89 -4.83 -10.39
CA LYS A 107 -5.39 -5.17 -11.73
C LYS A 107 -5.56 -4.02 -12.72
N ASP A 108 -6.69 -3.32 -12.66
CA ASP A 108 -7.03 -2.20 -13.53
C ASP A 108 -6.39 -0.87 -13.09
N GLY A 109 -5.78 -0.84 -11.89
CA GLY A 109 -5.16 0.34 -11.30
C GLY A 109 -6.14 1.34 -10.68
N THR A 110 -7.42 0.97 -10.56
CA THR A 110 -8.46 1.74 -9.86
C THR A 110 -8.12 1.95 -8.39
N PHE A 111 -7.63 0.93 -7.69
CA PHE A 111 -7.09 1.03 -6.34
C PHE A 111 -5.57 0.88 -6.37
N GLN A 112 -4.87 1.79 -5.69
CA GLN A 112 -3.42 1.79 -5.59
C GLN A 112 -2.99 1.71 -4.13
N VAL A 113 -1.84 1.09 -3.88
CA VAL A 113 -1.29 0.98 -2.52
C VAL A 113 -1.23 2.36 -1.85
N GLY A 114 -1.85 2.45 -0.68
CA GLY A 114 -2.02 3.68 0.09
C GLY A 114 -3.41 4.33 -0.04
N ASP A 115 -4.23 3.98 -1.03
CA ASP A 115 -5.59 4.53 -1.13
C ASP A 115 -6.44 4.10 0.07
N THR A 116 -7.06 5.05 0.76
CA THR A 116 -8.10 4.78 1.75
C THR A 116 -9.45 4.64 1.05
N VAL A 117 -10.10 3.50 1.22
CA VAL A 117 -11.35 3.09 0.57
C VAL A 117 -12.39 2.74 1.63
N TRP A 118 -13.64 3.16 1.45
CA TRP A 118 -14.75 2.76 2.32
C TRP A 118 -16.08 2.67 1.57
N ARG A 119 -17.00 1.86 2.08
CA ARG A 119 -18.40 1.84 1.68
C ARG A 119 -19.24 2.53 2.76
N ASP A 120 -20.11 3.45 2.36
CA ASP A 120 -21.10 4.02 3.30
C ASP A 120 -22.27 3.05 3.51
N GLU A 121 -23.06 3.23 4.57
CA GLU A 121 -24.30 2.47 4.69
C GLU A 121 -25.25 2.79 3.53
N PRO A 122 -25.81 1.79 2.83
CA PRO A 122 -26.73 2.03 1.73
C PRO A 122 -27.93 2.87 2.18
N ARG A 123 -28.21 3.96 1.44
CA ARG A 123 -29.30 4.90 1.74
C ARG A 123 -30.29 4.93 0.57
N PRO A 124 -31.62 4.88 0.83
CA PRO A 124 -32.62 5.00 -0.22
C PRO A 124 -32.43 6.28 -1.05
N GLY A 125 -32.38 6.14 -2.38
CA GLY A 125 -32.24 7.26 -3.32
C GLY A 125 -30.81 7.77 -3.52
N LEU A 126 -29.81 7.16 -2.88
CA LEU A 126 -28.39 7.43 -3.15
C LEU A 126 -27.74 6.21 -3.80
N PRO A 127 -26.90 6.40 -4.84
CA PRO A 127 -26.10 5.31 -5.41
C PRO A 127 -25.18 4.69 -4.34
N ASP A 128 -25.14 3.36 -4.32
CA ASP A 128 -24.20 2.59 -3.50
C ASP A 128 -22.89 2.38 -4.27
N GLY A 129 -21.78 2.22 -3.54
CA GLY A 129 -20.47 2.10 -4.14
C GLY A 129 -19.31 2.31 -3.16
N LEU A 130 -18.11 2.39 -3.72
CA LEU A 130 -16.87 2.55 -2.96
C LEU A 130 -16.32 3.98 -3.07
N ASN A 131 -16.17 4.63 -1.93
CA ASN A 131 -15.52 5.93 -1.84
C ASN A 131 -14.00 5.75 -1.75
N ILE A 132 -13.26 6.71 -2.30
CA ILE A 132 -11.79 6.79 -2.17
C ILE A 132 -11.42 8.16 -1.63
N ALA A 133 -10.69 8.23 -0.51
CA ALA A 133 -10.55 9.46 0.32
C ALA A 133 -10.02 10.68 -0.42
N GLN A 134 -9.30 10.47 -1.52
CA GLN A 134 -8.67 11.53 -2.29
C GLN A 134 -9.10 11.52 -3.77
N ALA A 135 -10.15 10.75 -4.11
CA ALA A 135 -10.86 10.87 -5.37
C ALA A 135 -12.12 11.73 -5.16
N ALA A 136 -12.54 12.45 -6.19
CA ALA A 136 -13.69 13.34 -6.13
C ALA A 136 -15.05 12.63 -6.25
N GLY A 137 -15.14 11.32 -5.96
CA GLY A 137 -16.37 10.57 -6.19
C GLY A 137 -16.41 9.18 -5.56
N CYS A 138 -17.62 8.65 -5.53
CA CYS A 138 -17.92 7.25 -5.26
C CYS A 138 -17.78 6.47 -6.57
N LEU A 139 -17.16 5.29 -6.51
CA LEU A 139 -17.17 4.33 -7.59
C LEU A 139 -18.50 3.59 -7.58
N ASP A 140 -19.29 3.75 -8.65
CA ASP A 140 -20.61 3.13 -8.73
C ASP A 140 -20.54 1.60 -8.63
N ALA A 141 -21.59 1.00 -8.06
CA ALA A 141 -21.68 -0.44 -7.81
C ALA A 141 -21.34 -1.31 -9.03
N GLU A 142 -21.73 -0.89 -10.25
CA GLU A 142 -21.48 -1.65 -11.48
C GLU A 142 -20.00 -1.80 -11.84
N PHE A 143 -19.13 -0.90 -11.35
CA PHE A 143 -17.69 -0.95 -11.60
C PHE A 143 -16.90 -1.57 -10.43
N CYS A 144 -17.54 -1.81 -9.29
CA CYS A 144 -16.85 -2.22 -8.07
C CYS A 144 -16.17 -3.59 -8.19
N GLU A 145 -16.82 -4.60 -8.80
CA GLU A 145 -16.23 -5.94 -8.94
C GLU A 145 -14.93 -5.91 -9.77
N ALA A 146 -14.95 -5.19 -10.90
CA ALA A 146 -13.77 -5.03 -11.75
C ALA A 146 -12.65 -4.27 -11.03
N ALA A 147 -12.99 -3.20 -10.30
CA ALA A 147 -12.02 -2.43 -9.54
C ALA A 147 -11.42 -3.21 -8.36
N LEU A 148 -12.19 -4.08 -7.71
CA LEU A 148 -11.74 -4.93 -6.62
C LEU A 148 -10.80 -6.04 -7.11
N GLU A 149 -10.83 -6.39 -8.40
CA GLU A 149 -10.05 -7.50 -8.93
C GLU A 149 -8.55 -7.29 -8.68
N GLY A 150 -7.97 -8.19 -7.87
CA GLY A 150 -6.55 -8.16 -7.53
C GLY A 150 -6.17 -7.15 -6.45
N ALA A 151 -7.05 -6.26 -6.02
CA ALA A 151 -6.76 -5.43 -4.85
C ALA A 151 -6.74 -6.26 -3.57
N LEU A 152 -5.90 -5.87 -2.62
CA LEU A 152 -5.95 -6.34 -1.23
C LEU A 152 -6.02 -5.15 -0.29
N PHE A 153 -6.58 -5.38 0.89
CA PHE A 153 -6.90 -4.34 1.86
C PHE A 153 -6.41 -4.69 3.25
N GLU A 154 -5.99 -3.69 4.01
CA GLU A 154 -5.73 -3.81 5.46
C GLU A 154 -6.56 -2.74 6.19
N GLU A 155 -6.92 -3.00 7.45
CA GLU A 155 -7.69 -2.01 8.22
C GLU A 155 -6.92 -0.68 8.29
N SER A 156 -7.62 0.42 8.02
CA SER A 156 -7.07 1.75 8.19
C SER A 156 -7.54 2.34 9.53
N PHE A 157 -6.62 3.01 10.22
CA PHE A 157 -6.94 3.82 11.40
C PHE A 157 -7.24 5.29 11.05
N ALA A 158 -7.30 5.62 9.75
CA ALA A 158 -7.74 6.93 9.31
C ALA A 158 -9.24 7.12 9.58
N ASP A 159 -9.65 8.37 9.83
CA ASP A 159 -11.07 8.70 9.90
C ASP A 159 -11.68 8.76 8.49
N ILE A 160 -12.94 8.33 8.36
CA ILE A 160 -13.75 8.58 7.15
C ILE A 160 -13.92 10.11 7.00
N PRO A 161 -13.51 10.70 5.86
CA PRO A 161 -13.62 12.14 5.64
C PRO A 161 -15.02 12.69 5.87
N ARG A 162 -15.15 13.71 6.72
CA ARG A 162 -16.45 14.32 7.08
C ARG A 162 -17.24 14.91 5.91
N ARG A 163 -16.59 15.18 4.77
CA ARG A 163 -17.24 15.77 3.57
C ARG A 163 -18.21 14.82 2.87
N ASN A 164 -18.20 13.52 3.20
CA ASN A 164 -19.05 12.50 2.59
C ASN A 164 -20.09 11.89 3.56
N ARG A 165 -20.27 12.47 4.76
CA ARG A 165 -21.36 12.07 5.68
C ARG A 165 -22.68 12.75 5.30
#